data_AF-A0A4Q5NMU5-F1
#
_entry.id   AF-A0A4Q5NMU5-F1
#
_cell.length_a   1.000
_cell.length_b   1.000
_cell.length_c   1.000
_cell.angle_alpha   90.00
_cell.angle_beta   90.00
_cell.angle_gamma   90.00
#
_symmetry.space_group_name_H-M   'P 1'
#
loop_
_entity.id
_entity.type
_entity.pdbx_description
1 polymer ?
#
loop_
_entity_poly.entity_id
_entity_poly.type
_entity_poly.pdbx_seq_one_letter_code
_entity_poly.pdbx_strand_id
1 'polypeptide(L)'
;MDSILNPLPSQQKKALRGSRKRCLDFTEGTNEEVAKRLMELVAPYAQVAPHNHQWMPKGHGNPAEAKLGQALLFLDTEKRKELTKWWLAGKGGANTPNWDIASRAIIDGKEGLILVEAKAHEREFSKSGKPQKANPSHDSTENQKRISAAIDEANRELNALMPGWGLSIDSHYQLTNRFTWAWKIASLGVPVILVYLGFLEATEMEDCGRPLKDAADWEQVVLARSIGIVPRNAW
;
A
#
# COMPACT_ATOMS: atom_id res chain seq x y z
N MET A 1 -41.52 -10.54 -19.40
CA MET A 1 -40.28 -11.36 -19.38
C MET A 1 -39.35 -10.69 -18.39
N ASP A 2 -39.53 -11.02 -17.12
CA ASP A 2 -38.72 -10.48 -16.04
C ASP A 2 -37.37 -11.20 -16.04
N SER A 3 -36.33 -10.45 -16.41
CA SER A 3 -34.95 -10.88 -16.30
C SER A 3 -34.61 -11.01 -14.81
N ILE A 4 -34.58 -12.26 -14.31
CA ILE A 4 -34.06 -12.60 -13.00
C ILE A 4 -32.56 -12.34 -13.05
N LEU A 5 -32.15 -11.14 -12.62
CA LEU A 5 -30.76 -10.83 -12.32
C LEU A 5 -30.32 -11.71 -11.17
N ASN A 6 -29.66 -12.82 -11.49
CA ASN A 6 -28.97 -13.64 -10.49
C ASN A 6 -28.01 -12.75 -9.69
N PRO A 7 -28.07 -12.75 -8.35
CA PRO A 7 -27.17 -11.95 -7.56
C PRO A 7 -25.72 -12.38 -7.81
N LEU A 8 -24.87 -11.41 -8.12
CA LEU A 8 -23.44 -11.64 -8.35
C LEU A 8 -22.82 -12.43 -7.16
N PRO A 9 -21.94 -13.42 -7.43
CA PRO A 9 -21.18 -14.13 -6.41
C PRO A 9 -20.50 -13.19 -5.40
N SER A 10 -20.42 -13.60 -4.13
CA SER A 10 -19.91 -12.77 -3.03
C SER A 10 -18.48 -12.24 -3.23
N GLN A 11 -17.64 -12.98 -3.96
CA GLN A 11 -16.28 -12.55 -4.32
C GLN A 11 -16.26 -11.47 -5.42
N GLN A 12 -17.19 -11.51 -6.39
CA GLN A 12 -17.36 -10.42 -7.36
C GLN A 12 -17.95 -9.17 -6.70
N LYS A 13 -18.89 -9.32 -5.75
CA LYS A 13 -19.39 -8.19 -4.95
C LYS A 13 -18.30 -7.49 -4.13
N LYS A 14 -17.33 -8.25 -3.59
CA LYS A 14 -16.17 -7.68 -2.87
C LYS A 14 -15.18 -6.98 -3.79
N ALA A 15 -15.00 -7.44 -5.03
CA ALA A 15 -14.13 -6.78 -6.00
C ALA A 15 -14.71 -5.45 -6.52
N LEU A 16 -16.01 -5.23 -6.36
CA LEU A 16 -16.78 -4.10 -6.89
C LEU A 16 -17.23 -3.11 -5.80
N ARG A 17 -16.60 -3.08 -4.62
CA ARG A 17 -16.90 -2.11 -3.55
C ARG A 17 -15.62 -1.64 -2.86
N GLY A 18 -15.70 -0.51 -2.16
CA GLY A 18 -14.63 0.01 -1.31
C GLY A 18 -13.41 0.51 -2.06
N SER A 19 -12.27 0.56 -1.36
CA SER A 19 -11.03 1.14 -1.87
C SER A 19 -10.54 0.45 -3.14
N ARG A 20 -10.71 -0.88 -3.24
CA ARG A 20 -10.31 -1.65 -4.43
C ARG A 20 -11.01 -1.18 -5.70
N LYS A 21 -12.35 -1.15 -5.74
CA LYS A 21 -13.09 -0.68 -6.92
C LYS A 21 -12.63 0.73 -7.31
N ARG A 22 -12.48 1.59 -6.33
CA ARG A 22 -12.12 3.00 -6.54
C ARG A 22 -10.68 3.17 -7.03
N CYS A 23 -9.75 2.29 -6.65
CA CYS A 23 -8.42 2.23 -7.26
C CYS A 23 -8.47 1.78 -8.73
N LEU A 24 -9.35 0.84 -9.06
CA LEU A 24 -9.58 0.45 -10.46
C LEU A 24 -10.14 1.64 -11.26
N ASP A 25 -11.16 2.32 -10.75
CA ASP A 25 -11.72 3.52 -11.39
C ASP A 25 -10.67 4.64 -11.52
N PHE A 26 -9.82 4.82 -10.50
CA PHE A 26 -8.72 5.79 -10.50
C PHE A 26 -7.66 5.49 -11.58
N THR A 27 -7.51 4.23 -11.98
CA THR A 27 -6.51 3.78 -12.97
C THR A 27 -7.11 3.39 -14.32
N GLU A 28 -8.40 3.66 -14.51
CA GLU A 28 -9.15 3.40 -15.75
C GLU A 28 -9.03 4.59 -16.73
N GLY A 29 -8.91 4.33 -18.03
CA GLY A 29 -8.82 5.37 -19.06
C GLY A 29 -7.49 5.39 -19.81
N THR A 30 -7.22 6.48 -20.52
CA THR A 30 -5.98 6.68 -21.28
C THR A 30 -4.77 6.86 -20.36
N ASN A 31 -3.58 6.62 -20.90
CA ASN A 31 -2.34 6.77 -20.13
C ASN A 31 -2.16 8.21 -19.61
N GLU A 32 -2.57 9.20 -20.40
CA GLU A 32 -2.52 10.62 -20.09
C GLU A 32 -3.44 10.97 -18.91
N GLU A 33 -4.67 10.47 -18.93
CA GLU A 33 -5.65 10.69 -17.86
C GLU A 33 -5.21 10.05 -16.54
N VAL A 34 -4.66 8.84 -16.58
CA VAL A 34 -4.16 8.16 -15.37
C VAL A 34 -2.89 8.85 -14.84
N ALA A 35 -1.93 9.16 -15.72
CA ALA A 35 -0.72 9.87 -15.32
C ALA A 35 -1.03 11.24 -14.70
N LYS A 36 -1.99 11.97 -15.26
CA LYS A 36 -2.47 13.25 -14.71
C LYS A 36 -3.00 13.08 -13.28
N ARG A 37 -3.91 12.13 -13.04
CA ARG A 37 -4.45 11.87 -11.70
C ARG A 37 -3.37 11.45 -10.70
N LEU A 38 -2.42 10.61 -11.14
CA LEU A 38 -1.28 10.22 -10.30
C LEU A 38 -0.38 11.40 -9.96
N MET A 39 -0.14 12.32 -10.89
CA MET A 39 0.63 13.54 -10.64
C MET A 39 -0.10 14.49 -9.71
N GLU A 40 -1.41 14.70 -9.90
CA GLU A 40 -2.23 15.52 -9.00
C GLU A 40 -2.20 14.97 -7.57
N LEU A 41 -2.21 13.65 -7.41
CA LEU A 41 -2.16 12.99 -6.10
C LEU A 41 -0.86 13.25 -5.32
N VAL A 42 0.26 13.44 -6.01
CA VAL A 42 1.59 13.58 -5.40
C VAL A 42 2.25 14.92 -5.67
N ALA A 43 1.50 15.89 -6.20
CA ALA A 43 2.04 17.20 -6.51
C ALA A 43 2.56 17.89 -5.22
N PRO A 44 3.68 18.63 -5.29
CA PRO A 44 4.55 18.87 -6.45
C PRO A 44 5.73 17.87 -6.56
N TYR A 45 5.70 16.75 -5.84
CA TYR A 45 6.88 15.95 -5.53
C TYR A 45 7.32 14.98 -6.62
N ALA A 46 6.46 14.66 -7.60
CA ALA A 46 6.81 13.73 -8.66
C ALA A 46 6.16 14.01 -10.01
N GLN A 47 6.77 13.45 -11.06
CA GLN A 47 6.27 13.50 -12.42
C GLN A 47 6.04 12.07 -12.95
N VAL A 48 4.91 11.86 -13.61
CA VAL A 48 4.56 10.58 -14.24
C VAL A 48 4.49 10.76 -15.74
N ALA A 49 5.43 10.15 -16.47
CA ALA A 49 5.46 10.20 -17.92
C ALA A 49 4.47 9.16 -18.51
N PRO A 50 3.37 9.55 -19.16
CA PRO A 50 2.27 8.65 -19.52
C PRO A 50 2.68 7.50 -20.46
N HIS A 51 3.72 7.68 -21.28
CA HIS A 51 4.16 6.66 -22.24
C HIS A 51 5.37 5.85 -21.79
N ASN A 52 6.12 6.33 -20.79
CA ASN A 52 7.36 5.69 -20.33
C ASN A 52 7.19 5.02 -18.98
N HIS A 53 6.36 5.60 -18.11
CA HIS A 53 6.07 5.04 -16.80
C HIS A 53 4.93 4.05 -16.85
N GLN A 54 4.96 3.16 -15.88
CA GLN A 54 4.02 2.07 -15.78
C GLN A 54 3.44 2.06 -14.37
N TRP A 55 2.18 1.69 -14.27
CA TRP A 55 1.45 1.58 -13.01
C TRP A 55 0.62 0.30 -12.97
N MET A 56 0.21 -0.06 -11.77
CA MET A 56 -0.72 -1.15 -11.47
C MET A 56 -1.65 -0.71 -10.34
N PRO A 57 -2.94 -1.08 -10.36
CA PRO A 57 -3.63 -1.78 -11.45
C PRO A 57 -3.78 -0.90 -12.72
N LYS A 58 -4.23 -1.48 -13.83
CA LYS A 58 -4.56 -0.73 -15.07
C LYS A 58 -6.05 -0.85 -15.36
N GLY A 59 -6.84 -0.23 -14.50
CA GLY A 59 -8.30 -0.26 -14.60
C GLY A 59 -8.89 -1.66 -14.38
N HIS A 60 -10.16 -1.80 -14.73
CA HIS A 60 -10.93 -3.05 -14.58
C HIS A 60 -10.44 -4.15 -15.54
N GLY A 61 -9.85 -3.77 -16.68
CA GLY A 61 -9.29 -4.70 -17.65
C GLY A 61 -8.03 -5.44 -17.16
N ASN A 62 -7.27 -4.85 -16.24
CA ASN A 62 -6.14 -5.49 -15.59
C ASN A 62 -6.06 -5.10 -14.10
N PRO A 63 -6.86 -5.77 -13.25
CA PRO A 63 -7.11 -5.34 -11.87
C PRO A 63 -6.09 -5.88 -10.86
N ALA A 64 -4.93 -6.37 -11.32
CA ALA A 64 -3.93 -6.94 -10.45
C ALA A 64 -3.21 -5.85 -9.65
N GLU A 65 -3.26 -5.93 -8.32
CA GLU A 65 -2.49 -5.08 -7.40
C GLU A 65 -0.98 -5.37 -7.50
N ALA A 66 -0.17 -4.36 -7.21
CA ALA A 66 1.27 -4.48 -7.27
C ALA A 66 1.82 -5.27 -6.08
N LYS A 67 2.60 -6.31 -6.37
CA LYS A 67 3.45 -7.01 -5.39
C LYS A 67 4.90 -6.75 -5.73
N LEU A 68 5.57 -5.87 -4.99
CA LEU A 68 6.91 -5.39 -5.40
C LEU A 68 7.99 -6.49 -5.38
N GLY A 69 7.83 -7.54 -4.56
CA GLY A 69 8.69 -8.74 -4.63
C GLY A 69 8.50 -9.58 -5.91
N GLN A 70 7.45 -9.32 -6.70
CA GLN A 70 7.05 -10.13 -7.87
C GLN A 70 6.92 -9.33 -9.17
N ALA A 71 6.56 -8.05 -9.12
CA ALA A 71 6.44 -7.19 -10.28
C ALA A 71 7.81 -6.68 -10.77
N LEU A 72 8.28 -7.20 -11.91
CA LEU A 72 9.48 -6.70 -12.61
C LEU A 72 9.32 -5.26 -13.13
N LEU A 73 8.09 -4.77 -13.13
CA LEU A 73 7.73 -3.44 -13.60
C LEU A 73 8.35 -2.31 -12.78
N PHE A 74 8.54 -2.52 -11.49
CA PHE A 74 8.87 -1.45 -10.53
C PHE A 74 10.29 -1.51 -9.99
N LEU A 75 10.88 -2.70 -9.92
CA LEU A 75 12.21 -2.92 -9.38
C LEU A 75 12.95 -3.92 -10.27
N ASP A 76 14.25 -3.71 -10.44
CA ASP A 76 15.11 -4.66 -11.14
C ASP A 76 15.23 -5.99 -10.37
N THR A 77 15.75 -7.01 -11.07
CA THR A 77 15.85 -8.37 -10.55
C THR A 77 16.65 -8.46 -9.26
N GLU A 78 17.73 -7.69 -9.11
CA GLU A 78 18.60 -7.77 -7.95
C GLU A 78 17.96 -7.10 -6.74
N LYS A 79 17.41 -5.88 -6.91
CA LYS A 79 16.67 -5.18 -5.84
C LYS A 79 15.48 -5.99 -5.35
N ARG A 80 14.75 -6.66 -6.25
CA ARG A 80 13.63 -7.55 -5.87
C ARG A 80 14.07 -8.75 -5.04
N LYS A 81 15.15 -9.42 -5.46
CA LYS A 81 15.70 -10.57 -4.72
C LYS A 81 16.15 -10.12 -3.34
N GLU A 82 16.85 -8.99 -3.26
CA GLU A 82 17.30 -8.42 -1.99
C GLU A 82 16.12 -8.08 -1.08
N LEU A 83 15.13 -7.32 -1.59
CA LEU A 83 13.93 -6.94 -0.85
C LEU A 83 13.13 -8.17 -0.36
N THR A 84 13.00 -9.19 -1.20
CA THR A 84 12.29 -10.43 -0.85
C THR A 84 13.05 -11.23 0.21
N LYS A 85 14.37 -11.39 0.06
CA LYS A 85 15.23 -12.12 1.00
C LYS A 85 15.34 -11.41 2.35
N TRP A 86 15.31 -10.08 2.33
CA TRP A 86 15.29 -9.26 3.54
C TRP A 86 13.98 -9.45 4.32
N TRP A 87 12.85 -9.52 3.62
CA TRP A 87 11.53 -9.64 4.25
C TRP A 87 11.15 -11.08 4.64
N LEU A 88 11.52 -12.07 3.84
CA LEU A 88 11.08 -13.46 3.99
C LEU A 88 12.27 -14.41 4.20
N ALA A 89 12.09 -15.41 5.06
CA ALA A 89 13.13 -16.37 5.40
C ALA A 89 13.31 -17.49 4.35
N GLY A 90 12.31 -17.76 3.50
CA GLY A 90 12.34 -18.88 2.56
C GLY A 90 11.49 -18.65 1.30
N LYS A 91 11.64 -19.55 0.32
CA LYS A 91 11.05 -19.42 -1.04
C LYS A 91 9.58 -19.90 -1.16
N GLY A 92 8.97 -20.42 -0.11
CA GLY A 92 7.65 -21.07 -0.19
C GLY A 92 6.49 -20.17 0.27
N GLY A 93 5.61 -19.78 -0.66
CA GLY A 93 4.21 -19.35 -0.42
C GLY A 93 3.95 -18.12 0.46
N ALA A 94 4.96 -17.53 1.07
CA ALA A 94 4.82 -16.35 1.91
C ALA A 94 4.59 -15.09 1.06
N ASN A 95 3.61 -14.29 1.47
CA ASN A 95 3.25 -13.07 0.76
C ASN A 95 4.15 -11.90 1.17
N THR A 96 4.51 -11.10 0.18
CA THR A 96 5.00 -9.74 0.41
C THR A 96 3.80 -8.78 0.44
N PRO A 97 3.96 -7.57 0.98
CA PRO A 97 2.96 -6.51 0.87
C PRO A 97 2.47 -6.30 -0.57
N ASN A 98 1.15 -6.22 -0.72
CA ASN A 98 0.51 -5.65 -1.92
C ASN A 98 0.30 -4.16 -1.73
N TRP A 99 0.25 -3.43 -2.84
CA TRP A 99 -0.08 -2.01 -2.90
C TRP A 99 -1.35 -1.80 -3.73
N ASP A 100 -2.25 -0.97 -3.25
CA ASP A 100 -3.53 -0.69 -3.91
C ASP A 100 -3.30 -0.01 -5.26
N ILE A 101 -2.33 0.91 -5.31
CA ILE A 101 -1.76 1.43 -6.54
C ILE A 101 -0.24 1.52 -6.38
N ALA A 102 0.51 1.18 -7.43
CA ALA A 102 1.92 1.49 -7.54
C ALA A 102 2.22 2.08 -8.93
N SER A 103 3.06 3.11 -8.99
CA SER A 103 3.44 3.76 -10.25
C SER A 103 4.92 4.10 -10.27
N ARG A 104 5.55 4.02 -11.44
CA ARG A 104 6.85 4.65 -11.68
C ARG A 104 6.69 6.15 -11.81
N ALA A 105 7.66 6.88 -11.27
CA ALA A 105 7.69 8.33 -11.34
C ALA A 105 9.13 8.84 -11.37
N ILE A 106 9.32 10.08 -11.80
CA ILE A 106 10.53 10.85 -11.51
C ILE A 106 10.30 11.59 -10.20
N ILE A 107 11.13 11.34 -9.20
CA ILE A 107 11.13 11.99 -7.88
C ILE A 107 12.53 12.58 -7.70
N ASP A 108 12.61 13.90 -7.47
CA ASP A 108 13.89 14.63 -7.38
C ASP A 108 14.88 14.32 -8.52
N GLY A 109 14.36 14.24 -9.75
CA GLY A 109 15.16 13.98 -10.95
C GLY A 109 15.62 12.53 -11.12
N LYS A 110 15.18 11.59 -10.28
CA LYS A 110 15.54 10.17 -10.33
C LYS A 110 14.33 9.28 -10.53
N GLU A 111 14.53 8.15 -11.20
CA GLU A 111 13.54 7.08 -11.30
C GLU A 111 13.19 6.54 -9.90
N GLY A 112 11.91 6.59 -9.55
CA GLY A 112 11.38 6.21 -8.25
C GLY A 112 9.96 5.65 -8.34
N LEU A 113 9.34 5.47 -7.18
CA LEU A 113 8.03 4.85 -7.05
C LEU A 113 7.05 5.71 -6.25
N ILE A 114 5.81 5.79 -6.75
CA ILE A 114 4.65 6.20 -5.96
C ILE A 114 3.99 4.91 -5.48
N LEU A 115 3.83 4.76 -4.18
CA LEU A 115 3.19 3.60 -3.54
C LEU A 115 1.97 4.07 -2.76
N VAL A 116 0.80 3.55 -3.09
CA VAL A 116 -0.48 3.99 -2.52
C VAL A 116 -1.08 2.89 -1.67
N GLU A 117 -1.47 3.26 -0.46
CA GLU A 117 -2.38 2.52 0.40
C GLU A 117 -3.70 3.30 0.47
N ALA A 118 -4.78 2.71 -0.04
CA ALA A 118 -6.08 3.35 -0.18
C ALA A 118 -7.08 2.87 0.87
N LYS A 119 -7.93 3.78 1.32
CA LYS A 119 -8.98 3.52 2.31
C LYS A 119 -10.30 4.11 1.88
N ALA A 120 -11.39 3.42 2.18
CA ALA A 120 -12.75 3.89 1.89
C ALA A 120 -13.58 4.19 3.15
N HIS A 121 -13.18 3.68 4.32
CA HIS A 121 -13.86 3.94 5.58
C HIS A 121 -12.91 3.87 6.79
N GLU A 122 -13.30 4.48 7.90
CA GLU A 122 -12.41 4.69 9.08
C GLU A 122 -11.95 3.40 9.78
N ARG A 123 -12.62 2.27 9.55
CA ARG A 123 -12.33 0.99 10.20
C ARG A 123 -11.29 0.14 9.47
N GLU A 124 -10.87 0.55 8.27
CA GLU A 124 -9.85 -0.17 7.50
C GLU A 124 -8.43 0.00 8.07
N PHE A 125 -8.26 0.84 9.10
CA PHE A 125 -7.03 0.93 9.90
C PHE A 125 -7.10 0.04 11.15
N SER A 126 -6.65 -1.20 10.98
CA SER A 126 -6.47 -2.11 12.10
C SER A 126 -5.32 -1.66 13.00
N LYS A 127 -5.56 -1.62 14.31
CA LYS A 127 -4.52 -1.43 15.34
C LYS A 127 -3.82 -2.75 15.70
N SER A 128 -4.31 -3.87 15.19
CA SER A 128 -3.78 -5.19 15.51
C SER A 128 -2.38 -5.40 14.91
N GLY A 129 -1.57 -6.19 15.62
CA GLY A 129 -0.35 -6.75 15.09
C GLY A 129 -0.58 -7.81 14.02
N LYS A 130 0.51 -8.42 13.57
CA LYS A 130 0.47 -9.52 12.62
C LYS A 130 -0.32 -10.69 13.25
N PRO A 131 -1.34 -11.24 12.55
CA PRO A 131 -2.10 -12.36 13.08
C PRO A 131 -1.20 -13.56 13.40
N GLN A 132 -1.34 -14.10 14.61
CA GLN A 132 -0.65 -15.31 15.02
C GLN A 132 -1.46 -16.55 14.60
N LYS A 133 -0.77 -17.57 14.11
CA LYS A 133 -1.38 -18.88 13.87
C LYS A 133 -1.34 -19.68 15.16
N ALA A 134 -2.42 -20.39 15.49
CA ALA A 134 -2.50 -21.22 16.69
C ALA A 134 -1.39 -22.29 16.76
N ASN A 135 -1.07 -22.91 15.62
CA ASN A 135 0.03 -23.85 15.46
C ASN A 135 0.90 -23.44 14.26
N PRO A 136 1.89 -22.55 14.45
CA PRO A 136 2.74 -22.11 13.36
C PRO A 136 3.68 -23.23 12.92
N SER A 137 3.83 -23.43 11.62
CA SER A 137 4.92 -24.26 11.09
C SER A 137 6.27 -23.61 11.38
N HIS A 138 7.34 -24.39 11.33
CA HIS A 138 8.71 -23.88 11.43
C HIS A 138 8.96 -22.69 10.48
N ASP A 139 8.57 -22.83 9.21
CA ASP A 139 8.71 -21.78 8.20
C ASP A 139 7.86 -20.53 8.52
N SER A 140 6.70 -20.70 9.16
CA SER A 140 5.87 -19.58 9.59
C SER A 140 6.54 -18.80 10.71
N THR A 141 7.13 -19.50 11.68
CA THR A 141 7.88 -18.92 12.80
C THR A 141 9.12 -18.19 12.30
N GLU A 142 9.87 -18.80 11.39
CA GLU A 142 11.09 -18.18 10.84
C GLU A 142 10.77 -16.95 9.98
N ASN A 143 9.70 -16.99 9.18
CA ASN A 143 9.21 -15.80 8.48
C ASN A 143 8.77 -14.70 9.45
N GLN A 144 8.11 -15.03 10.56
CA GLN A 144 7.74 -14.03 11.56
C GLN A 144 8.96 -13.36 12.18
N LYS A 145 9.99 -14.13 12.55
CA LYS A 145 11.26 -13.58 13.05
C LYS A 145 11.92 -12.67 12.01
N ARG A 146 11.96 -13.07 10.74
CA ARG A 146 12.53 -12.26 9.66
C ARG A 146 11.80 -10.93 9.49
N ILE A 147 10.47 -10.97 9.49
CA ILE A 147 9.63 -9.77 9.38
C ILE A 147 9.83 -8.86 10.60
N SER A 148 9.91 -9.43 11.81
CA SER A 148 10.19 -8.65 13.02
C SER A 148 11.52 -7.93 12.91
N ALA A 149 12.59 -8.65 12.55
CA ALA A 149 13.91 -8.07 12.39
C ALA A 149 13.95 -6.96 11.31
N ALA A 150 13.24 -7.14 10.19
CA ALA A 150 13.10 -6.14 9.14
C ALA A 150 12.38 -4.87 9.63
N ILE A 151 11.32 -5.03 10.42
CA ILE A 151 10.59 -3.91 11.04
C ILE A 151 11.48 -3.20 12.07
N ASP A 152 12.19 -3.93 12.93
CA ASP A 152 13.08 -3.38 13.96
C ASP A 152 14.24 -2.59 13.33
N GLU A 153 14.80 -3.11 12.23
CA GLU A 153 15.78 -2.40 11.41
C GLU A 153 15.22 -1.08 10.90
N ALA A 154 14.10 -1.11 10.18
CA ALA A 154 13.49 0.11 9.64
C ALA A 154 13.14 1.11 10.75
N ASN A 155 12.59 0.65 11.87
CA ASN A 155 12.22 1.50 13.00
C ASN A 155 13.44 2.24 13.57
N ARG A 156 14.56 1.52 13.73
CA ARG A 156 15.80 2.10 14.25
C ARG A 156 16.38 3.13 13.29
N GLU A 157 16.52 2.78 12.01
CA GLU A 157 17.12 3.67 11.01
C GLU A 157 16.24 4.91 10.76
N LEU A 158 14.91 4.76 10.72
CA LEU A 158 13.99 5.89 10.62
C LEU A 158 14.06 6.80 11.85
N ASN A 159 14.16 6.25 13.08
CA ASN A 159 14.33 7.06 14.29
C ASN A 159 15.68 7.80 14.32
N ALA A 160 16.73 7.24 13.71
CA ALA A 160 18.01 7.92 13.59
C ALA A 160 17.94 9.15 12.66
N LEU A 161 17.06 9.13 11.66
CA LEU A 161 16.83 10.24 10.72
C LEU A 161 15.80 11.25 11.24
N MET A 162 14.69 10.76 11.80
CA MET A 162 13.59 11.55 12.32
C MET A 162 13.01 10.84 13.55
N PRO A 163 13.33 11.26 14.78
CA PRO A 163 12.82 10.63 15.98
C PRO A 163 11.28 10.63 16.07
N GLY A 164 10.71 9.58 16.65
CA GLY A 164 9.27 9.46 16.94
C GLY A 164 8.56 8.31 16.23
N TRP A 165 9.28 7.41 15.57
CA TRP A 165 8.70 6.20 14.99
C TRP A 165 8.50 5.12 16.05
N GLY A 166 7.37 4.42 15.96
CA GLY A 166 6.99 3.30 16.82
C GLY A 166 6.57 2.07 16.01
N LEU A 167 7.31 1.76 14.94
CA LEU A 167 7.01 0.62 14.07
C LEU A 167 7.22 -0.69 14.84
N SER A 168 6.24 -1.60 14.76
CA SER A 168 6.28 -2.89 15.44
C SER A 168 5.47 -3.95 14.68
N ILE A 169 5.88 -5.21 14.79
CA ILE A 169 5.12 -6.34 14.27
C ILE A 169 3.84 -6.62 15.09
N ASP A 170 3.82 -6.21 16.36
CA ASP A 170 2.77 -6.53 17.32
C ASP A 170 1.63 -5.49 17.35
N SER A 171 1.81 -4.35 16.67
CA SER A 171 0.77 -3.34 16.56
C SER A 171 0.74 -2.69 15.17
N HIS A 172 -0.45 -2.27 14.74
CA HIS A 172 -0.66 -1.52 13.50
C HIS A 172 0.03 -2.14 12.27
N TYR A 173 0.00 -3.46 12.15
CA TYR A 173 0.89 -4.20 11.23
C TYR A 173 0.80 -3.72 9.77
N GLN A 174 -0.39 -3.36 9.29
CA GLN A 174 -0.55 -2.82 7.94
C GLN A 174 0.21 -1.51 7.76
N LEU A 175 0.03 -0.56 8.68
CA LEU A 175 0.72 0.74 8.70
C LEU A 175 2.23 0.53 8.79
N THR A 176 2.67 -0.28 9.77
CA THR A 176 4.07 -0.63 9.97
C THR A 176 4.70 -1.17 8.69
N ASN A 177 4.06 -2.15 8.05
CA ASN A 177 4.62 -2.75 6.84
C ASN A 177 4.81 -1.76 5.70
N ARG A 178 3.90 -0.79 5.52
CA ARG A 178 4.01 0.19 4.42
C ARG A 178 5.23 1.07 4.60
N PHE A 179 5.40 1.65 5.79
CA PHE A 179 6.57 2.49 6.08
C PHE A 179 7.87 1.68 6.06
N THR A 180 7.88 0.48 6.63
CA THR A 180 9.04 -0.42 6.59
C THR A 180 9.47 -0.76 5.16
N TRP A 181 8.51 -1.06 4.26
CA TRP A 181 8.82 -1.35 2.86
C TRP A 181 9.25 -0.12 2.07
N ALA A 182 8.55 1.01 2.24
CA ALA A 182 8.91 2.27 1.60
C ALA A 182 10.35 2.69 1.97
N TRP A 183 10.69 2.62 3.25
CA TRP A 183 12.05 2.86 3.74
C TRP A 183 13.06 1.91 3.10
N LYS A 184 12.78 0.59 3.08
CA LYS A 184 13.74 -0.36 2.51
C LYS A 184 13.99 -0.12 1.03
N ILE A 185 12.96 0.21 0.26
CA ILE A 185 13.12 0.54 -1.17
C ILE A 185 13.97 1.80 -1.34
N ALA A 186 13.72 2.83 -0.53
CA ALA A 186 14.53 4.05 -0.49
C ALA A 186 16.00 3.75 -0.11
N SER A 187 16.23 2.84 0.85
CA SER A 187 17.58 2.42 1.25
C SER A 187 18.33 1.68 0.15
N LEU A 188 17.62 1.13 -0.85
CA LEU A 188 18.20 0.51 -2.05
C LEU A 188 18.45 1.53 -3.19
N GLY A 189 18.32 2.82 -2.89
CA GLY A 189 18.57 3.91 -3.82
C GLY A 189 17.43 4.24 -4.77
N VAL A 190 16.21 3.74 -4.52
CA VAL A 190 15.01 4.04 -5.31
C VAL A 190 14.14 5.00 -4.51
N PRO A 191 14.02 6.29 -4.89
CA PRO A 191 13.14 7.23 -4.20
C PRO A 191 11.70 6.72 -4.14
N VAL A 192 11.02 6.98 -3.02
CA VAL A 192 9.64 6.54 -2.80
C VAL A 192 8.81 7.68 -2.25
N ILE A 193 7.62 7.87 -2.81
CA ILE A 193 6.53 8.61 -2.18
C ILE A 193 5.50 7.59 -1.72
N LEU A 194 5.25 7.54 -0.41
CA LEU A 194 4.21 6.72 0.19
C LEU A 194 2.96 7.57 0.40
N VAL A 195 1.86 7.22 -0.28
CA VAL A 195 0.59 7.93 -0.21
C VAL A 195 -0.42 7.09 0.57
N TYR A 196 -1.06 7.74 1.55
CA TYR A 196 -2.29 7.24 2.16
C TYR A 196 -3.47 7.97 1.52
N LEU A 197 -4.22 7.28 0.68
CA LEU A 197 -5.35 7.83 -0.08
C LEU A 197 -6.69 7.51 0.59
N GLY A 198 -7.44 8.54 0.97
CA GLY A 198 -8.82 8.40 1.44
C GLY A 198 -9.81 8.64 0.31
N PHE A 199 -10.59 7.62 -0.07
CA PHE A 199 -11.73 7.81 -0.95
C PHE A 199 -12.92 8.34 -0.17
N LEU A 200 -13.36 9.53 -0.57
CA LEU A 200 -14.50 10.21 0.03
C LEU A 200 -15.82 9.63 -0.47
N GLU A 201 -16.87 9.81 0.34
CA GLU A 201 -18.26 9.50 0.03
C GLU A 201 -18.44 8.05 -0.49
N ALA A 202 -17.73 7.11 0.14
CA ALA A 202 -17.92 5.69 -0.08
C ALA A 202 -19.18 5.17 0.61
N THR A 203 -20.34 5.73 0.25
CA THR A 203 -21.66 5.36 0.80
C THR A 203 -21.97 3.90 0.56
N GLU A 204 -21.41 3.29 -0.49
CA GLU A 204 -21.45 1.85 -0.71
C GLU A 204 -20.68 1.05 0.35
N MET A 205 -20.09 1.65 1.38
CA MET A 205 -19.36 1.00 2.48
C MET A 205 -19.96 1.26 3.87
N GLU A 206 -21.14 1.89 3.97
CA GLU A 206 -21.79 2.23 5.25
C GLU A 206 -22.06 1.01 6.14
N ASP A 207 -22.30 -0.16 5.56
CA ASP A 207 -22.45 -1.44 6.25
C ASP A 207 -21.16 -1.93 6.91
N CYS A 208 -20.00 -1.47 6.46
CA CYS A 208 -18.68 -1.85 6.97
C CYS A 208 -18.16 -0.87 8.03
N GLY A 209 -18.47 0.42 7.87
CA GLY A 209 -18.09 1.48 8.79
C GLY A 209 -18.47 2.86 8.23
N ARG A 210 -18.19 3.91 9.00
CA ARG A 210 -18.47 5.28 8.57
C ARG A 210 -17.60 5.65 7.37
N PRO A 211 -18.17 6.04 6.23
CA PRO A 211 -17.41 6.56 5.09
C PRO A 211 -16.67 7.85 5.44
N LEU A 212 -15.58 8.11 4.72
CA LEU A 212 -14.82 9.35 4.82
C LEU A 212 -15.59 10.48 4.16
N LYS A 213 -15.73 11.62 4.85
CA LYS A 213 -16.57 12.73 4.39
C LYS A 213 -15.82 13.70 3.50
N ASP A 214 -14.70 14.20 3.99
CA ASP A 214 -13.88 15.22 3.35
C ASP A 214 -12.39 15.04 3.69
N ALA A 215 -11.56 15.93 3.16
CA ALA A 215 -10.12 15.89 3.37
C ALA A 215 -9.72 16.06 4.85
N ALA A 216 -10.46 16.87 5.62
CA ALA A 216 -10.15 17.10 7.04
C ALA A 216 -10.51 15.88 7.90
N ASP A 217 -11.64 15.23 7.62
CA ASP A 217 -12.02 13.95 8.22
C ASP A 217 -10.99 12.86 7.89
N TRP A 218 -10.51 12.82 6.64
CA TRP A 218 -9.44 11.89 6.25
C TRP A 218 -8.14 12.13 7.03
N GLU A 219 -7.67 13.37 7.08
CA GLU A 219 -6.46 13.73 7.82
C GLU A 219 -6.59 13.36 9.30
N GLN A 220 -7.73 13.71 9.93
CA GLN A 220 -7.98 13.38 11.33
C GLN A 220 -7.94 11.86 11.56
N VAL A 221 -8.56 11.07 10.69
CA VAL A 221 -8.58 9.60 10.80
C VAL A 221 -7.17 9.03 10.69
N VAL A 222 -6.39 9.44 9.68
CA VAL A 222 -5.02 8.94 9.48
C VAL A 222 -4.14 9.31 10.67
N LEU A 223 -4.14 10.59 11.06
CA LEU A 223 -3.31 11.07 12.16
C LEU A 223 -3.67 10.37 13.47
N ALA A 224 -4.96 10.29 13.82
CA ALA A 224 -5.40 9.62 15.05
C ALA A 224 -5.04 8.13 15.08
N ARG A 225 -4.97 7.48 13.91
CA ARG A 225 -4.60 6.07 13.78
C ARG A 225 -3.09 5.84 13.77
N SER A 226 -2.29 6.87 13.48
CA SER A 226 -0.83 6.78 13.44
C SER A 226 -0.13 7.34 14.69
N ILE A 227 -0.87 7.86 15.68
CA ILE A 227 -0.30 8.38 16.94
C ILE A 227 0.62 7.35 17.58
N GLY A 228 1.84 7.78 17.88
CA GLY A 228 2.87 6.94 18.51
C GLY A 228 3.52 5.92 17.59
N ILE A 229 3.11 5.85 16.31
CA ILE A 229 3.64 4.93 15.31
C ILE A 229 4.41 5.67 14.21
N VAL A 230 3.79 6.74 13.67
CA VAL A 230 4.37 7.58 12.63
C VAL A 230 4.46 9.01 13.18
N PRO A 231 5.65 9.63 13.21
CA PRO A 231 5.80 11.00 13.68
C PRO A 231 5.06 11.95 12.73
N ARG A 232 4.44 13.00 13.29
CA ARG A 232 3.59 13.93 12.51
C ARG A 232 4.31 14.55 11.32
N ASN A 233 5.61 14.85 11.45
CA ASN A 233 6.41 15.48 10.40
C ASN A 233 6.78 14.53 9.24
N ALA A 234 6.43 13.25 9.33
CA ALA A 234 6.61 12.29 8.24
C ALA A 234 5.40 12.23 7.28
N TRP A 235 4.28 12.86 7.65
CA TRP A 235 3.11 13.08 6.78
C TRP A 235 3.30 14.37 5.99
#